data_AF-A0A9N9WGZ6-F1
#
_entry.id   AF-A0A9N9WGZ6-F1
#
_cell.length_a   1.000
_cell.length_b   1.000
_cell.length_c   1.000
_cell.angle_alpha   90.00
_cell.angle_beta   90.00
_cell.angle_gamma   90.00
#
_symmetry.space_group_name_H-M   'P 1'
#
loop_
_entity.id
_entity.type
_entity.pdbx_description
1 polymer ?
#
loop_
_entity_poly.entity_id
_entity_poly.type
_entity_poly.pdbx_seq_one_letter_code
_entity_poly.pdbx_strand_id
1 'polypeptide(L)'
;MWCRDFKTGDKKVVNGPFWHEVFTETYEDHDDDISTTTSEPLPFFEDDASTNNVTAQLGSRVHLHCRVHDLGEKTISWVRRRGEELHLLSFGRHTYSADSRYSLAFEHPNDWRLLIQYVSERDEGYYECQISTHPPLVRRVHLTVVVPKVEIVDERGRPLQDKFYKEGSIIELRCVVSEVPQPTRQVNWKHGSRLLNYDTKRGGVR
;
A
#
# COMPACT_ATOMS: atom_id res chain seq x y z
N MET A 1 2.91 18.48 41.78
CA MET A 1 2.67 18.30 43.22
C MET A 1 2.33 16.84 43.44
N TRP A 2 3.03 16.21 44.38
CA TRP A 2 3.14 14.76 44.56
C TRP A 2 1.88 14.06 45.11
N CYS A 3 1.76 12.79 44.69
CA CYS A 3 1.27 11.53 45.30
C CYS A 3 0.10 11.48 46.28
N ARG A 4 -0.62 10.33 46.20
CA ARG A 4 -0.74 9.42 47.36
C ARG A 4 -0.68 7.94 46.96
N ASP A 5 0.33 7.26 47.50
CA ASP A 5 0.31 5.84 47.84
C ASP A 5 -0.65 5.57 49.01
N PHE A 6 -1.12 4.32 49.17
CA PHE A 6 -1.41 3.79 50.51
C PHE A 6 -1.22 2.26 50.62
N LYS A 7 -0.15 1.91 51.35
CA LYS A 7 0.05 0.90 52.41
C LYS A 7 -0.14 -0.61 52.20
N THR A 8 0.97 -1.27 52.55
CA THR A 8 1.15 -2.63 53.08
C THR A 8 0.74 -2.79 54.56
N GLY A 9 0.36 -4.01 54.94
CA GLY A 9 0.19 -4.54 56.32
C GLY A 9 -1.03 -5.47 56.37
N ASP A 10 -1.06 -6.67 56.95
CA ASP A 10 -0.18 -7.35 57.90
C ASP A 10 -0.39 -8.88 57.84
N LYS A 11 0.60 -9.62 58.32
CA LYS A 11 0.65 -11.08 58.44
C LYS A 11 -0.29 -11.61 59.54
N LYS A 12 -0.86 -12.80 59.35
CA LYS A 12 -1.27 -13.68 60.45
C LYS A 12 -0.64 -15.07 60.27
N VAL A 13 0.11 -15.47 61.29
CA VAL A 13 0.69 -16.79 61.50
C VAL A 13 -0.31 -17.63 62.29
N VAL A 14 -0.57 -18.86 61.86
CA VAL A 14 -1.20 -19.90 62.67
C VAL A 14 -0.31 -21.14 62.57
N ASN A 15 0.14 -21.62 63.73
CA ASN A 15 0.94 -22.84 63.89
C ASN A 15 0.02 -24.07 64.07
N GLY A 16 0.38 -25.19 63.43
CA GLY A 16 -0.18 -26.54 63.68
C GLY A 16 0.43 -27.58 62.71
N PRO A 17 0.61 -28.86 63.10
CA PRO A 17 1.89 -29.55 62.91
C PRO A 17 2.01 -30.47 61.68
N PHE A 18 3.22 -30.48 61.13
CA PHE A 18 4.09 -31.61 60.75
C PHE A 18 3.43 -32.97 60.41
N TRP A 19 3.42 -33.31 59.12
CA TRP A 19 3.92 -34.59 58.59
C TRP A 19 4.48 -34.38 57.19
N HIS A 20 5.72 -34.85 56.97
CA HIS A 20 6.32 -35.02 55.66
C HIS A 20 5.75 -36.29 55.02
N GLU A 21 5.21 -36.17 53.81
CA GLU A 21 5.18 -37.29 52.87
C GLU A 21 5.77 -36.82 51.54
N VAL A 22 6.82 -37.54 51.15
CA VAL A 22 7.55 -37.42 49.88
C VAL A 22 6.81 -38.33 48.92
N PHE A 23 6.13 -37.77 47.92
CA PHE A 23 5.57 -38.53 46.82
C PHE A 23 6.55 -38.48 45.65
N THR A 24 7.22 -39.61 45.41
CA THR A 24 7.92 -39.90 44.16
C THR A 24 6.88 -40.18 43.07
N GLU A 25 6.68 -39.24 42.15
CA GLU A 25 6.00 -39.52 40.89
C GLU A 25 6.93 -40.38 40.02
N THR A 26 6.51 -41.61 39.80
CA THR A 26 7.08 -42.51 38.80
C THR A 26 6.49 -42.10 37.46
N TYR A 27 7.30 -41.49 36.59
CA TYR A 27 6.95 -41.30 35.20
C TYR A 27 6.99 -42.68 34.52
N GLU A 28 5.82 -43.19 34.16
CA GLU A 28 5.70 -44.31 33.23
C GLU A 28 5.89 -43.76 31.82
N ASP A 29 6.98 -44.19 31.16
CA ASP A 29 7.25 -43.92 29.75
C ASP A 29 6.23 -44.67 28.89
N HIS A 30 5.50 -43.94 28.05
CA HIS A 30 4.65 -44.51 27.01
C HIS A 30 5.26 -44.13 25.66
N ASP A 31 6.16 -44.98 25.18
CA ASP A 31 6.64 -44.98 23.80
C ASP A 31 5.51 -45.50 22.88
N ASP A 32 5.03 -44.63 21.98
CA ASP A 32 4.68 -44.90 20.57
C ASP A 32 3.61 -43.92 20.06
N ASP A 33 4.04 -42.82 19.45
CA ASP A 33 3.71 -42.54 18.04
C ASP A 33 4.67 -41.48 17.49
N ILE A 34 5.58 -41.89 16.60
CA ILE A 34 6.39 -40.97 15.79
C ILE A 34 5.45 -40.33 14.76
N SER A 35 4.69 -39.33 15.21
CA SER A 35 4.10 -38.36 14.30
C SER A 35 5.27 -37.60 13.68
N THR A 36 5.53 -37.87 12.40
CA THR A 36 6.46 -37.09 11.59
C THR A 36 5.85 -35.69 11.42
N THR A 37 5.97 -34.85 12.45
CA THR A 37 5.49 -33.47 12.44
C THR A 37 6.45 -32.70 11.54
N THR A 38 6.21 -32.78 10.23
CA THR A 38 6.78 -31.83 9.27
C THR A 38 6.26 -30.48 9.72
N SER A 39 7.12 -29.65 10.32
CA SER A 39 6.73 -28.31 10.78
C SER A 39 6.09 -27.57 9.60
N GLU A 40 4.83 -27.16 9.76
CA GLU A 40 4.10 -26.45 8.72
C GLU A 40 4.88 -25.18 8.32
N PRO A 41 5.14 -24.94 7.02
CA PRO A 41 5.95 -23.79 6.61
C PRO A 41 5.28 -22.48 7.02
N LEU A 42 6.08 -21.53 7.52
CA LEU A 42 5.58 -20.23 7.94
C LEU A 42 5.32 -19.34 6.73
N PRO A 43 4.22 -18.57 6.72
CA PRO A 43 3.91 -17.68 5.61
C PRO A 43 4.95 -16.57 5.50
N PHE A 44 5.25 -16.17 4.27
CA PHE A 44 6.15 -15.05 3.99
C PHE A 44 5.70 -14.26 2.77
N PHE A 45 6.10 -12.99 2.72
CA PHE A 45 5.86 -12.13 1.56
C PHE A 45 6.88 -12.40 0.47
N GLU A 46 6.46 -12.34 -0.78
CA GLU A 46 7.40 -12.32 -1.90
C GLU A 46 8.24 -11.03 -1.88
N ASP A 47 9.57 -11.18 -1.96
CA ASP A 47 10.52 -10.08 -1.90
C ASP A 47 10.59 -9.32 -3.24
N ASP A 48 9.57 -8.52 -3.50
CA ASP A 48 9.55 -7.61 -4.64
C ASP A 48 9.55 -6.15 -4.16
N ALA A 49 10.74 -5.58 -3.98
CA ALA A 49 10.88 -4.19 -3.55
C ALA A 49 10.19 -3.18 -4.48
N SER A 50 9.93 -3.53 -5.75
CA SER A 50 9.23 -2.66 -6.69
C SER A 50 7.77 -2.40 -6.33
N THR A 51 7.14 -3.30 -5.55
CA THR A 51 5.74 -3.17 -5.15
C THR A 51 5.53 -2.35 -3.86
N ASN A 52 6.61 -1.88 -3.23
CA ASN A 52 6.52 -1.05 -2.02
C ASN A 52 6.11 0.39 -2.30
N ASN A 53 6.44 0.92 -3.48
CA ASN A 53 6.13 2.29 -3.87
C ASN A 53 5.31 2.27 -5.15
N VAL A 54 4.04 2.61 -5.05
CA VAL A 54 3.10 2.60 -6.17
C VAL A 54 2.72 4.03 -6.50
N THR A 55 2.94 4.44 -7.75
CA THR A 55 2.53 5.75 -8.24
C THR A 55 1.28 5.59 -9.10
N ALA A 56 0.19 6.27 -8.72
CA ALA A 56 -1.06 6.27 -9.45
C ALA A 56 -1.40 7.67 -9.95
N GLN A 57 -2.03 7.74 -11.12
CA GLN A 57 -2.56 9.01 -11.63
C GLN A 57 -3.92 9.31 -10.98
N LEU A 58 -4.22 10.59 -10.73
CA LEU A 58 -5.53 11.03 -10.26
C LEU A 58 -6.66 10.47 -11.15
N GLY A 59 -7.70 9.94 -10.51
CA GLY A 59 -8.88 9.37 -11.16
C GLY A 59 -8.68 7.98 -11.76
N SER A 60 -7.46 7.44 -11.74
CA SER A 60 -7.17 6.10 -12.26
C SER A 60 -7.64 4.98 -11.31
N ARG A 61 -7.49 3.73 -11.76
CA ARG A 61 -7.67 2.53 -10.94
C ARG A 61 -6.28 1.96 -10.63
N VAL A 62 -6.02 1.64 -9.37
CA VAL A 62 -4.72 1.10 -8.93
C VAL A 62 -4.91 -0.21 -8.18
N HIS A 63 -3.96 -1.14 -8.35
CA HIS A 63 -3.86 -2.36 -7.59
C HIS A 63 -2.62 -2.29 -6.70
N LEU A 64 -2.79 -2.46 -5.40
CA LEU A 64 -1.68 -2.68 -4.48
C LEU A 64 -1.50 -4.19 -4.32
N HIS A 65 -0.35 -4.70 -4.76
CA HIS A 65 -0.09 -6.14 -4.79
C HIS A 65 0.41 -6.64 -3.43
N CYS A 66 -0.01 -7.85 -3.05
CA CYS A 66 0.47 -8.52 -1.86
C CYS A 66 0.55 -10.02 -2.11
N ARG A 67 1.70 -10.44 -2.62
CA ARG A 67 1.99 -11.84 -2.92
C ARG A 67 2.53 -12.54 -1.67
N VAL A 68 1.89 -13.64 -1.29
CA VAL A 68 2.17 -14.36 -0.04
C VAL A 68 2.32 -15.84 -0.33
N HIS A 69 3.38 -16.46 0.17
CA HIS A 69 3.58 -17.90 0.09
C HIS A 69 3.24 -18.56 1.42
N ASP A 70 2.91 -19.85 1.37
CA ASP A 70 2.67 -20.70 2.55
C ASP A 70 1.64 -20.12 3.54
N LEU A 71 0.56 -19.54 3.00
CA LEU A 71 -0.49 -18.89 3.81
C LEU A 71 -1.16 -19.87 4.80
N GLY A 72 -1.32 -21.13 4.42
CA GLY A 72 -2.06 -22.14 5.20
C GLY A 72 -3.46 -21.64 5.59
N GLU A 73 -3.84 -21.86 6.84
CA GLU A 73 -5.10 -21.40 7.42
C GLU A 73 -5.08 -19.93 7.90
N LYS A 74 -4.01 -19.18 7.59
CA LYS A 74 -3.92 -17.76 7.95
C LYS A 74 -4.71 -16.90 6.96
N THR A 75 -4.98 -15.67 7.37
CA THR A 75 -5.81 -14.73 6.63
C THR A 75 -5.03 -13.45 6.35
N ILE A 76 -5.26 -12.88 5.17
CA ILE A 76 -4.74 -11.57 4.79
C ILE A 76 -5.74 -10.47 5.11
N SER A 77 -5.26 -9.34 5.61
CA SER A 77 -6.04 -8.11 5.73
C SER A 77 -5.32 -6.93 5.08
N TRP A 78 -6.10 -6.03 4.50
CA TRP A 78 -5.60 -4.72 4.08
C TRP A 78 -6.06 -3.67 5.08
N VAL A 79 -5.11 -2.85 5.54
CA VAL A 79 -5.33 -1.79 6.51
C VAL A 79 -4.74 -0.51 5.96
N ARG A 80 -5.45 0.61 6.14
CA ARG A 80 -4.94 1.94 5.82
C ARG A 80 -4.47 2.63 7.08
N ARG A 81 -3.27 3.21 7.05
CA ARG A 81 -2.72 3.99 8.16
C ARG A 81 -3.00 5.48 7.93
N ARG A 82 -3.66 6.11 8.89
CA ARG A 82 -3.91 7.56 8.88
C ARG A 82 -3.46 8.17 10.21
N GLY A 83 -2.21 8.65 10.24
CA GLY A 83 -1.58 9.04 11.50
C GLY A 83 -1.42 7.83 12.42
N GLU A 84 -2.03 7.89 13.61
CA GLU A 84 -2.05 6.78 14.57
C GLU A 84 -3.24 5.82 14.39
N GLU A 85 -4.23 6.20 13.57
CA GLU A 85 -5.43 5.39 13.34
C GLU A 85 -5.20 4.34 12.23
N LEU A 86 -5.71 3.13 12.46
CA LEU A 86 -5.72 2.03 11.51
C LEU A 86 -7.16 1.75 11.07
N HIS A 87 -7.41 1.88 9.77
CA HIS A 87 -8.72 1.57 9.19
C HIS A 87 -8.67 0.25 8.41
N LEU A 88 -9.47 -0.73 8.82
CA LEU A 88 -9.59 -1.99 8.12
C LEU A 88 -10.31 -1.79 6.78
N LEU A 89 -9.65 -2.16 5.69
CA LEU A 89 -10.20 -2.07 4.33
C LEU A 89 -10.79 -3.40 3.87
N SER A 90 -10.08 -4.51 4.11
CA SER A 90 -10.52 -5.86 3.78
C SER A 90 -9.99 -6.88 4.78
N PHE A 91 -10.70 -8.00 4.90
CA PHE A 91 -10.30 -9.14 5.72
C PHE A 91 -10.64 -10.44 4.99
N GLY A 92 -9.63 -11.30 4.81
CA GLY A 92 -9.76 -12.51 3.99
C GLY A 92 -10.21 -12.15 2.58
N ARG A 93 -11.32 -12.75 2.13
CA ARG A 93 -11.93 -12.49 0.81
C ARG A 93 -12.97 -11.37 0.79
N HIS A 94 -13.21 -10.72 1.92
CA HIS A 94 -14.29 -9.76 2.09
C HIS A 94 -13.77 -8.33 2.22
N THR A 95 -14.49 -7.39 1.60
CA THR A 95 -14.22 -5.95 1.77
C THR A 95 -14.98 -5.45 2.99
N TYR A 96 -14.29 -4.75 3.90
CA TYR A 96 -14.84 -4.22 5.14
C TYR A 96 -15.10 -2.71 5.09
N SER A 97 -14.32 -1.98 4.28
CA SER A 97 -14.49 -0.54 4.11
C SER A 97 -15.90 -0.18 3.65
N ALA A 98 -16.49 0.87 4.24
CA ALA A 98 -17.74 1.46 3.78
C ALA A 98 -17.57 2.23 2.45
N ASP A 99 -16.34 2.63 2.12
CA ASP A 99 -16.04 3.30 0.85
C ASP A 99 -15.98 2.25 -0.29
N SER A 100 -17.02 2.27 -1.14
CA SER A 100 -17.22 1.37 -2.28
C SER A 100 -16.10 1.36 -3.33
N ARG A 101 -15.18 2.34 -3.28
CA ARG A 101 -14.03 2.39 -4.20
C ARG A 101 -12.98 1.33 -3.87
N TYR A 102 -12.89 0.93 -2.60
CA TYR A 102 -12.00 -0.14 -2.16
C TYR A 102 -12.64 -1.50 -2.43
N SER A 103 -11.86 -2.45 -2.92
CA SER A 103 -12.28 -3.84 -3.05
C SER A 103 -11.08 -4.77 -3.04
N LEU A 104 -11.27 -6.00 -2.58
CA LEU A 104 -10.26 -7.03 -2.71
C LEU A 104 -10.35 -7.69 -4.10
N ALA A 105 -9.21 -7.79 -4.79
CA ALA A 105 -9.08 -8.39 -6.11
C ALA A 105 -8.02 -9.52 -6.09
N PHE A 106 -8.36 -10.65 -5.48
CA PHE A 106 -7.48 -11.82 -5.42
C PHE A 106 -7.15 -12.35 -6.82
N GLU A 107 -5.86 -12.56 -7.07
CA GLU A 107 -5.33 -13.13 -8.31
C GLU A 107 -4.55 -14.41 -7.99
N HIS A 108 -4.93 -15.49 -8.66
CA HIS A 108 -4.31 -16.79 -8.46
C HIS A 108 -2.85 -16.77 -8.96
N PRO A 109 -1.92 -17.48 -8.29
CA PRO A 109 -2.19 -18.41 -7.19
C PRO A 109 -2.22 -17.74 -5.80
N ASN A 110 -1.63 -16.57 -5.63
CA ASN A 110 -1.27 -16.09 -4.29
C ASN A 110 -1.18 -14.57 -4.12
N ASP A 111 -1.78 -13.78 -5.01
CA ASP A 111 -1.73 -12.31 -4.97
C ASP A 111 -3.02 -11.69 -4.42
N TRP A 112 -2.93 -11.12 -3.23
CA TRP A 112 -4.05 -10.50 -2.51
C TRP A 112 -4.09 -9.00 -2.80
N ARG A 113 -4.57 -8.62 -3.99
CA ARG A 113 -4.53 -7.22 -4.41
C ARG A 113 -5.63 -6.38 -3.77
N LEU A 114 -5.29 -5.19 -3.30
CA LEU A 114 -6.27 -4.14 -2.98
C LEU A 114 -6.49 -3.27 -4.22
N LEU A 115 -7.72 -3.27 -4.73
CA LEU A 115 -8.15 -2.37 -5.80
C LEU A 115 -8.72 -1.08 -5.20
N ILE A 116 -8.21 0.07 -5.66
CA ILE A 116 -8.75 1.39 -5.36
C ILE A 116 -9.23 2.02 -6.68
N GLN A 117 -10.52 2.31 -6.77
CA GLN A 117 -11.13 2.96 -7.93
C GLN A 117 -11.19 4.47 -7.75
N TYR A 118 -11.02 5.22 -8.85
CA TYR A 118 -11.09 6.69 -8.86
C TYR A 118 -10.19 7.30 -7.79
N VAL A 119 -8.89 7.02 -7.89
CA VAL A 119 -7.89 7.47 -6.91
C VAL A 119 -7.95 8.99 -6.76
N SER A 120 -8.02 9.45 -5.52
CA SER A 120 -8.01 10.87 -5.15
C SER A 120 -6.68 11.23 -4.48
N GLU A 121 -6.30 12.52 -4.47
CA GLU A 121 -5.10 12.98 -3.72
C GLU A 121 -5.15 12.59 -2.25
N ARG A 122 -6.36 12.50 -1.68
CA ARG A 122 -6.56 12.10 -0.29
C ARG A 122 -6.23 10.63 -0.04
N ASP A 123 -6.11 9.80 -1.07
CA ASP A 123 -5.78 8.38 -0.94
C ASP A 123 -4.28 8.13 -0.83
N GLU A 124 -3.45 9.15 -1.07
CA GLU A 124 -2.01 9.10 -0.85
C GLU A 124 -1.65 8.69 0.59
N GLY A 125 -0.62 7.85 0.72
CA GLY A 125 -0.08 7.41 2.00
C GLY A 125 0.16 5.91 2.10
N TYR A 126 0.26 5.42 3.36
CA TYR A 126 0.64 4.05 3.65
C TYR A 126 -0.56 3.10 3.80
N TYR A 127 -0.45 1.97 3.11
CA TYR A 127 -1.32 0.81 3.18
C TYR A 127 -0.52 -0.38 3.68
N GLU A 128 -1.14 -1.24 4.47
CA GLU A 128 -0.51 -2.40 5.09
C GLU A 128 -1.27 -3.66 4.68
N CYS A 129 -0.55 -4.59 4.08
CA CYS A 129 -0.99 -5.97 3.93
C CYS A 129 -0.50 -6.74 5.16
N GLN A 130 -1.41 -7.31 5.94
CA GLN A 130 -1.09 -8.00 7.19
C GLN A 130 -1.50 -9.47 7.11
N ILE A 131 -0.66 -10.36 7.63
CA ILE A 131 -0.94 -11.78 7.79
C ILE A 131 -1.31 -12.03 9.26
N SER A 132 -2.36 -12.81 9.51
CA SER A 132 -2.84 -13.14 10.88
C SER A 132 -1.93 -14.10 11.67
N THR A 133 -0.61 -14.03 11.48
CA THR A 133 0.38 -14.70 12.33
C THR A 133 0.48 -14.04 13.71
N HIS A 134 1.15 -14.72 14.64
CA HIS A 134 1.48 -14.18 15.95
C HIS A 134 3.00 -14.20 16.14
N PRO A 135 3.69 -13.03 16.11
CA PRO A 135 3.16 -11.69 15.84
C PRO A 135 2.72 -11.50 14.37
N PRO A 136 1.86 -10.51 14.06
CA PRO A 136 1.41 -10.26 12.69
C PRO A 136 2.58 -9.87 11.78
N LEU A 137 2.70 -10.54 10.63
CA LEU A 137 3.61 -10.13 9.56
C LEU A 137 2.96 -9.00 8.77
N VAL A 138 3.72 -7.93 8.51
CA VAL A 138 3.20 -6.71 7.88
C VAL A 138 4.08 -6.30 6.72
N ARG A 139 3.48 -6.11 5.55
CA ARG A 139 4.09 -5.47 4.39
C ARG A 139 3.46 -4.11 4.15
N ARG A 140 4.29 -3.07 4.03
CA ARG A 140 3.86 -1.69 3.84
C ARG A 140 4.03 -1.26 2.38
N VAL A 141 3.00 -0.64 1.83
CA VAL A 141 2.97 -0.07 0.48
C VAL A 141 2.64 1.41 0.59
N HIS A 142 3.47 2.27 0.00
CA HIS A 142 3.21 3.69 -0.12
C HIS A 142 2.57 3.99 -1.49
N LEU A 143 1.37 4.56 -1.48
CA LEU A 143 0.69 5.04 -2.67
C LEU A 143 0.99 6.53 -2.83
N THR A 144 1.62 6.92 -3.94
CA THR A 144 1.80 8.33 -4.35
C THR A 144 0.81 8.67 -5.45
N VAL A 145 0.10 9.78 -5.33
CA VAL A 145 -0.90 10.21 -6.31
C VAL A 145 -0.36 11.40 -7.10
N VAL A 146 -0.20 11.23 -8.40
CA VAL A 146 0.31 12.29 -9.29
C VAL A 146 -0.79 12.90 -10.15
N VAL A 147 -0.68 14.20 -10.38
CA VAL A 147 -1.59 14.96 -11.23
C VAL A 147 -0.81 15.42 -12.46
N PRO A 148 -1.16 14.98 -13.68
CA PRO A 148 -0.45 15.38 -14.88
C PRO A 148 -0.45 16.90 -15.05
N LYS A 149 0.75 17.46 -15.23
CA LYS A 149 0.92 18.88 -15.55
C LYS A 149 1.30 19.02 -17.01
N VAL A 150 0.62 19.94 -17.69
CA VAL A 150 0.83 20.23 -19.11
C VAL A 150 1.15 21.70 -19.25
N GLU A 151 2.35 21.99 -19.74
CA GLU A 151 2.85 23.34 -19.94
C GLU A 151 3.34 23.53 -21.37
N ILE A 152 2.97 24.65 -21.98
CA ILE A 152 3.52 25.06 -23.27
C ILE A 152 4.69 26.01 -22.99
N VAL A 153 5.85 25.69 -23.54
CA VAL A 153 7.07 26.48 -23.38
C VAL A 153 7.54 27.03 -24.73
N ASP A 154 8.26 28.14 -24.65
CA ASP A 154 8.91 28.74 -25.81
C ASP A 154 10.16 27.97 -26.24
N GLU A 155 10.77 28.41 -27.34
CA GLU A 155 12.03 27.92 -27.92
C GLU A 155 13.19 27.86 -26.89
N ARG A 156 13.11 28.65 -25.81
CA ARG A 156 14.12 28.73 -24.75
C ARG A 156 13.72 27.93 -23.50
N GLY A 157 12.63 27.16 -23.57
CA GLY A 157 12.12 26.34 -22.47
C GLY A 157 11.43 27.14 -21.36
N ARG A 158 11.06 28.41 -21.60
CA ARG A 158 10.38 29.24 -20.61
C ARG A 158 8.86 29.15 -20.77
N PRO A 159 8.07 29.26 -19.68
CA PRO A 159 6.61 29.28 -19.77
C PRO A 159 6.14 30.30 -20.81
N LEU A 160 5.22 29.89 -21.69
CA LEU A 160 4.74 30.74 -22.77
C LEU A 160 4.01 31.96 -22.18
N GLN A 161 4.44 33.14 -22.58
CA GLN A 161 3.76 34.41 -22.33
C GLN A 161 3.26 34.97 -23.66
N ASP A 162 2.45 36.04 -23.59
CA ASP A 162 2.00 36.75 -24.79
C ASP A 162 3.20 37.25 -25.60
N LYS A 163 3.34 36.69 -26.81
CA LYS A 163 4.40 37.03 -27.75
C LYS A 163 3.81 37.46 -29.08
N PHE A 164 4.41 38.51 -29.64
CA PHE A 164 4.03 39.06 -30.93
C PHE A 164 5.09 38.70 -31.96
N TYR A 165 4.64 38.14 -33.07
CA TYR A 165 5.49 37.72 -34.17
C TYR A 165 5.11 38.51 -35.43
N LYS A 166 6.10 38.78 -36.28
CA LYS A 166 5.85 39.38 -37.58
C LYS A 166 5.23 38.36 -38.53
N GLU A 167 4.46 38.84 -39.50
CA GLU A 167 3.94 37.97 -40.55
C GLU A 167 5.10 37.26 -41.28
N GLY A 168 4.94 35.95 -41.51
CA GLY A 168 5.97 35.10 -42.11
C GLY A 168 7.03 34.57 -41.14
N SER A 169 6.99 34.95 -39.85
CA SER A 169 7.87 34.35 -38.84
C SER A 169 7.47 32.90 -38.56
N ILE A 170 8.48 32.05 -38.38
CA ILE A 170 8.31 30.67 -37.91
C ILE A 170 8.21 30.71 -36.39
N ILE A 171 7.26 29.96 -35.84
CA ILE A 171 7.04 29.86 -34.39
C ILE A 171 7.33 28.42 -33.99
N GLU A 172 8.20 28.24 -33.01
CA GLU A 172 8.44 26.94 -32.37
C GLU A 172 7.83 26.95 -30.96
N LEU A 173 6.94 25.98 -30.74
CA LEU A 173 6.30 25.74 -29.45
C LEU A 173 6.61 24.31 -29.03
N ARG A 174 6.93 24.13 -27.76
CA ARG A 174 7.16 22.81 -27.19
C ARG A 174 6.15 22.55 -26.08
N CYS A 175 5.57 21.35 -26.08
CA CYS A 175 4.72 20.89 -24.99
C CYS A 175 5.56 20.06 -24.03
N VAL A 176 5.56 20.45 -22.76
CA VAL A 176 6.18 19.70 -21.68
C VAL A 176 5.07 19.10 -20.84
N VAL A 177 5.05 17.76 -20.79
CA VAL A 177 4.12 17.01 -19.94
C VAL A 177 4.94 16.39 -18.82
N SER A 178 4.57 16.68 -17.57
CA SER A 178 5.24 16.18 -16.37
C SER A 178 4.25 15.50 -15.43
N GLU A 179 4.77 14.80 -14.42
CA GLU A 179 3.97 14.12 -13.38
C GLU A 179 3.03 13.03 -13.93
N VAL A 180 3.51 12.27 -14.93
CA VAL A 180 2.78 11.13 -15.49
C VAL A 180 3.53 9.83 -15.17
N PRO A 181 2.89 8.82 -14.53
CA PRO A 181 3.56 7.57 -14.16
C PRO A 181 4.06 6.77 -15.36
N GLN A 182 3.33 6.87 -16.47
CA GLN A 182 3.68 6.23 -17.74
C GLN A 182 3.58 7.28 -18.85
N PRO A 183 4.62 7.49 -19.67
CA PRO A 183 4.60 8.52 -20.70
C PRO A 183 3.45 8.31 -21.68
N THR A 184 2.70 9.37 -21.94
CA THR A 184 1.57 9.35 -22.89
C THR A 184 2.07 9.08 -24.31
N ARG A 185 1.37 8.22 -25.07
CA ARG A 185 1.76 7.87 -26.45
C ARG A 185 1.52 8.99 -27.48
N GLN A 186 0.68 9.98 -27.17
CA GLN A 186 0.31 11.02 -28.15
C GLN A 186 -0.03 12.36 -27.48
N VAL A 187 0.53 13.45 -28.02
CA VAL A 187 0.25 14.84 -27.62
C VAL A 187 -0.37 15.56 -28.82
N ASN A 188 -1.59 16.07 -28.66
CA ASN A 188 -2.31 16.78 -29.71
C ASN A 188 -2.30 18.30 -29.45
N TRP A 189 -2.07 19.09 -30.50
CA TRP A 189 -2.10 20.55 -30.41
C TRP A 189 -3.43 21.13 -30.89
N LYS A 190 -3.93 22.13 -30.17
CA LYS A 190 -5.20 22.79 -30.45
C LYS A 190 -5.05 24.30 -30.37
N HIS A 191 -5.62 25.02 -31.33
CA HIS A 191 -5.77 26.46 -31.30
C HIS A 191 -7.26 26.82 -31.21
N GLY A 192 -7.69 27.33 -30.06
CA GLY A 192 -9.10 27.54 -29.75
C GLY A 192 -9.88 26.23 -29.80
N SER A 193 -10.81 26.08 -30.74
CA SER A 193 -11.58 24.85 -30.99
C SER A 193 -10.94 23.90 -32.02
N ARG A 194 -9.92 24.35 -32.77
CA ARG A 194 -9.38 23.65 -33.94
C ARG A 194 -8.14 22.82 -33.61
N LEU A 195 -8.16 21.53 -33.97
CA LEU A 195 -6.98 20.68 -33.94
C LEU A 195 -5.98 21.12 -35.02
N LEU A 196 -4.70 21.22 -34.65
CA LEU A 196 -3.63 21.53 -35.58
C LEU A 196 -3.16 20.23 -36.25
N ASN A 197 -3.16 20.21 -37.60
CA ASN A 197 -2.61 19.09 -38.37
C ASN A 197 -1.08 19.19 -38.41
N TYR A 198 -0.40 18.04 -38.39
CA TYR A 198 1.06 17.93 -38.51
C TYR A 198 1.59 18.10 -39.95
N ASP A 199 0.71 18.37 -40.92
CA ASP A 199 1.06 18.35 -42.34
C ASP A 199 1.91 19.58 -42.75
N THR A 200 3.12 19.29 -43.24
CA THR A 200 4.31 20.15 -43.24
C THR A 200 4.51 20.99 -44.50
N LYS A 201 3.45 21.54 -45.11
CA LYS A 201 3.67 22.44 -46.26
C LYS A 201 4.25 23.81 -45.89
N ARG A 202 4.10 24.27 -44.64
CA ARG A 202 4.64 25.58 -44.17
C ARG A 202 4.93 25.69 -42.66
N GLY A 203 4.95 24.59 -41.91
CA GLY A 203 5.25 24.59 -40.47
C GLY A 203 4.58 23.42 -39.77
N GLY A 204 5.38 22.47 -39.31
CA GLY A 204 4.93 21.34 -38.48
C GLY A 204 5.36 21.54 -37.04
N VAL A 205 4.58 21.02 -36.11
CA VAL A 205 4.93 20.94 -34.69
C VAL A 205 5.80 19.69 -34.49
N ARG A 206 7.00 19.87 -33.93
CA ARG A 206 7.91 18.79 -33.56
C ARG A 206 7.83 18.50 -32.06
#